data_AF-A0A166AWB8-F1
#
_entry.id   AF-A0A166AWB8-F1
#
_cell.length_a   1.000
_cell.length_b   1.000
_cell.length_c   1.000
_cell.angle_alpha   90.00
_cell.angle_beta   90.00
_cell.angle_gamma   90.00
#
_symmetry.space_group_name_H-M   'P 1'
#
loop_
_entity.id
_entity.type
_entity.pdbx_description
1 polymer ?
#
loop_
_entity_poly.entity_id
_entity_poly.type
_entity_poly.pdbx_seq_one_letter_code
_entity_poly.pdbx_strand_id
1 'polypeptide(L)'
;MSGSRRSVIVINFCITWILSSVIYSLLYYAGRADPLSPDFIPPSESFCFLQAALISGAQVMTSCSTYALVLYVFLCLSYPSFLLRRKRTIEFLFYILPYVLFIWFSAQVLL
;
A
#
# COMPACT_ATOMS: atom_id res chain seq x y z
N MET A 1 5.74 -33.43 2.96
CA MET A 1 4.94 -32.24 2.56
C MET A 1 5.62 -31.01 3.14
N SER A 2 6.62 -30.43 2.45
CA SER A 2 7.28 -29.24 2.97
C SER A 2 6.39 -28.04 2.67
N GLY A 3 5.84 -27.43 3.71
CA GLY A 3 5.09 -26.18 3.58
C GLY A 3 6.07 -25.12 3.08
N SER A 4 5.93 -24.72 1.81
CA SER A 4 6.70 -23.61 1.25
C SER A 4 6.46 -22.38 2.13
N ARG A 5 7.48 -21.98 2.89
CA ARG A 5 7.47 -20.75 3.68
C ARG A 5 7.43 -19.59 2.70
N ARG A 6 6.22 -19.16 2.34
CA ARG A 6 5.97 -18.00 1.49
C ARG A 6 6.69 -16.80 2.09
N SER A 7 7.43 -16.06 1.26
CA SER A 7 8.16 -14.86 1.71
C SER A 7 7.15 -13.83 2.22
N VAL A 8 7.37 -13.36 3.45
CA VAL A 8 6.50 -12.37 4.11
C VAL A 8 6.42 -11.07 3.28
N ILE A 9 7.48 -10.76 2.53
CA ILE A 9 7.55 -9.58 1.66
C ILE A 9 6.57 -9.68 0.48
N VAL A 10 6.39 -10.88 -0.09
CA VAL A 10 5.42 -11.10 -1.17
C VAL A 10 3.99 -10.97 -0.63
N ILE A 11 3.73 -11.51 0.57
CA ILE A 11 2.42 -11.36 1.22
C ILE A 11 2.13 -9.88 1.50
N ASN A 12 3.12 -9.15 2.03
CA ASN A 12 2.99 -7.72 2.30
C ASN A 12 2.69 -6.92 1.02
N PHE A 13 3.41 -7.21 -0.06
CA PHE A 13 3.15 -6.63 -1.37
C PHE A 13 1.69 -6.86 -1.80
N CYS A 14 1.21 -8.11 -1.80
CA CYS A 14 -0.17 -8.41 -2.17
C CYS A 14 -1.20 -7.65 -1.31
N ILE A 15 -1.00 -7.59 0.01
CA ILE A 15 -1.90 -6.86 0.93
C ILE A 15 -1.94 -5.37 0.57
N THR A 16 -0.77 -4.74 0.38
CA THR A 16 -0.71 -3.30 0.02
C THR A 16 -1.40 -2.99 -1.31
N TRP A 17 -1.34 -3.90 -2.28
CA TRP A 17 -2.01 -3.74 -3.58
C TRP A 17 -3.52 -3.97 -3.50
N ILE A 18 -3.98 -4.90 -2.66
CA ILE A 18 -5.41 -5.08 -2.38
C ILE A 18 -5.97 -3.80 -1.73
N LEU A 19 -5.29 -3.28 -0.71
CA LEU A 19 -5.68 -2.03 -0.06
C LEU A 19 -5.72 -0.85 -1.03
N SER A 20 -4.68 -0.71 -1.87
CA SER A 20 -4.65 0.31 -2.94
C SER A 20 -5.86 0.17 -3.88
N SER A 21 -6.15 -1.04 -4.34
CA SER A 21 -7.29 -1.32 -5.23
C SER A 21 -8.62 -0.90 -4.61
N VAL A 22 -8.82 -1.15 -3.32
CA VAL A 22 -10.01 -0.72 -2.58
C VAL A 22 -10.09 0.82 -2.54
N ILE A 23 -8.99 1.50 -2.19
CA ILE A 23 -8.93 2.97 -2.11
C ILE A 23 -9.23 3.61 -3.47
N TYR A 24 -8.63 3.12 -4.56
CA TYR A 24 -8.88 3.64 -5.91
C TYR A 24 -10.28 3.29 -6.43
N SER A 25 -10.86 2.16 -6.03
CA SER A 25 -12.24 1.82 -6.40
C SER A 25 -13.25 2.78 -5.78
N LEU A 26 -12.99 3.32 -4.59
CA LEU A 26 -13.83 4.36 -3.99
C LEU A 26 -13.87 5.63 -4.85
N LEU A 27 -12.80 5.95 -5.60
CA LEU A 27 -12.72 7.14 -6.44
C LEU A 27 -13.70 7.04 -7.62
N TYR A 28 -13.89 5.83 -8.12
CA TYR A 28 -14.83 5.57 -9.21
C TYR A 28 -16.28 5.89 -8.82
N TYR A 29 -16.66 5.63 -7.58
CA TYR A 29 -18.00 5.94 -7.08
C TYR A 29 -18.21 7.44 -6.89
N ALA A 30 -17.17 8.20 -6.52
CA ALA A 30 -17.24 9.66 -6.42
C ALA A 30 -17.42 10.31 -7.80
N GLY A 31 -16.75 9.81 -8.85
CA GLY A 31 -16.88 10.33 -10.22
C GLY A 31 -18.20 10.00 -10.91
N ARG A 32 -18.99 9.05 -10.37
CA ARG A 32 -20.31 8.62 -10.89
C ARG A 32 -21.48 9.38 -10.27
N ALA A 33 -21.22 10.31 -9.35
CA ALA A 33 -22.24 11.17 -8.77
C ALA A 33 -22.69 12.18 -9.85
N ASP A 34 -23.66 11.76 -10.66
CA ASP A 34 -24.24 12.56 -11.72
C ASP A 34 -25.28 13.53 -11.13
N PRO A 35 -25.11 14.86 -11.22
CA PRO A 35 -25.99 15.83 -10.56
C PRO A 35 -27.44 15.81 -11.05
N LEU A 36 -27.71 15.09 -12.15
CA LEU A 36 -29.04 14.89 -12.74
C LEU A 36 -29.74 13.60 -12.26
N SER A 37 -29.08 12.76 -11.46
CA SER A 37 -29.68 11.53 -10.95
C SER A 37 -30.54 11.80 -9.71
N PRO A 38 -31.73 11.16 -9.58
CA PRO A 38 -32.62 11.36 -8.43
C PRO A 38 -32.04 10.86 -7.10
N ASP A 39 -31.01 10.00 -7.16
CA ASP A 39 -30.26 9.48 -6.01
C ASP A 39 -28.94 10.23 -5.75
N PHE A 40 -28.74 11.40 -6.38
CA PHE A 40 -27.52 12.19 -6.23
C PHE A 40 -27.39 12.74 -4.82
N ILE A 41 -26.44 12.17 -4.07
CA ILE A 41 -25.98 12.71 -2.79
C ILE A 41 -24.63 13.38 -3.06
N PRO A 42 -24.51 14.72 -2.94
CA PRO A 42 -23.23 15.37 -3.13
C PRO A 42 -22.21 14.77 -2.16
N PRO A 43 -21.02 14.34 -2.63
CA PRO A 43 -20.00 13.84 -1.73
C PRO A 43 -19.65 14.95 -0.75
N SER A 44 -19.72 14.66 0.56
CA SER A 44 -19.35 15.65 1.56
C SER A 44 -17.89 16.06 1.34
N GLU A 45 -17.57 17.33 1.58
CA GLU A 45 -16.20 17.84 1.43
C GLU A 45 -15.20 16.99 2.23
N SER A 46 -15.62 16.50 3.40
CA SER A 46 -14.86 15.60 4.25
C SER A 46 -14.52 14.26 3.58
N PHE A 47 -15.43 13.69 2.77
CA PHE A 47 -15.15 12.45 2.03
C PHE A 47 -14.15 12.68 0.89
N CYS A 48 -14.24 13.81 0.18
CA CYS A 48 -13.28 14.16 -0.87
C CYS A 48 -11.88 14.36 -0.28
N PHE A 49 -11.79 15.06 0.86
CA PHE A 49 -10.52 15.30 1.56
C PHE A 49 -9.91 14.00 2.10
N LEU A 50 -10.74 13.14 2.73
CA LEU A 50 -10.31 11.82 3.19
C LEU A 50 -9.82 10.95 2.03
N GLN A 51 -10.50 10.99 0.89
CA GLN A 51 -10.12 10.22 -0.29
C GLN A 51 -8.79 10.69 -0.89
N ALA A 52 -8.57 12.00 -0.98
CA ALA A 52 -7.30 12.57 -1.40
C ALA A 52 -6.14 12.16 -0.47
N ALA A 53 -6.39 12.16 0.85
CA ALA A 53 -5.42 11.68 1.84
C ALA A 53 -5.09 10.19 1.66
N LEU A 54 -6.11 9.34 1.51
CA LEU A 54 -5.95 7.90 1.33
C LEU A 54 -5.19 7.55 0.04
N ILE A 55 -5.44 8.26 -1.07
CA ILE A 55 -4.73 8.05 -2.35
C ILE A 55 -3.25 8.40 -2.20
N SER A 56 -2.96 9.53 -1.56
CA SER A 56 -1.58 9.98 -1.31
C SER A 56 -0.81 8.96 -0.46
N GLY A 57 -1.43 8.47 0.62
CA GLY A 57 -0.87 7.39 1.44
C GLY A 57 -0.69 6.09 0.65
N ALA A 58 -1.70 5.66 -0.12
CA ALA A 58 -1.68 4.42 -0.89
C ALA A 58 -0.56 4.39 -1.94
N GLN A 59 -0.30 5.52 -2.59
CA GLN A 59 0.79 5.64 -3.55
C GLN A 59 2.17 5.43 -2.91
N VAL A 60 2.41 6.00 -1.73
CA VAL A 60 3.66 5.81 -0.99
C VAL A 60 3.78 4.36 -0.51
N MET A 61 2.70 3.80 0.06
CA MET A 61 2.66 2.43 0.57
C MET A 61 2.99 1.39 -0.52
N THR A 62 2.35 1.51 -1.70
CA THR A 62 2.58 0.60 -2.83
C THR A 62 3.96 0.79 -3.46
N SER A 63 4.48 2.02 -3.52
CA SER A 63 5.84 2.28 -4.01
C SER A 63 6.87 1.64 -3.09
N CYS A 64 6.74 1.79 -1.78
CA CYS A 64 7.64 1.18 -0.80
C CYS A 64 7.56 -0.35 -0.80
N SER A 65 6.36 -0.94 -0.90
CA SER A 65 6.21 -2.40 -0.96
C SER A 65 6.78 -3.00 -2.25
N THR A 66 6.61 -2.30 -3.37
CA THR A 66 7.19 -2.69 -4.67
C THR A 66 8.71 -2.60 -4.63
N TYR A 67 9.26 -1.51 -4.09
CA TYR A 67 10.71 -1.37 -3.92
C TYR A 67 11.29 -2.45 -3.00
N ALA A 68 10.62 -2.76 -1.90
CA ALA A 68 11.01 -3.84 -0.99
C ALA A 68 11.03 -5.21 -1.69
N LEU A 69 10.04 -5.50 -2.54
CA LEU A 69 9.98 -6.73 -3.33
C LEU A 69 11.16 -6.81 -4.30
N VAL A 70 11.41 -5.74 -5.06
CA VAL A 70 12.52 -5.66 -6.03
C VAL A 70 13.86 -5.83 -5.34
N LEU A 71 14.09 -5.12 -4.23
CA LEU A 71 15.31 -5.27 -3.44
C LEU A 71 15.47 -6.68 -2.88
N TYR A 72 14.40 -7.29 -2.40
CA TYR A 72 14.44 -8.65 -1.89
C TYR A 72 14.83 -9.65 -2.98
N VAL A 73 14.23 -9.54 -4.17
CA VAL A 73 14.58 -10.37 -5.33
C VAL A 73 16.02 -10.12 -5.75
N PHE A 74 16.45 -8.86 -5.85
CA PHE A 74 17.81 -8.48 -6.20
C PHE A 74 18.83 -9.05 -5.21
N LEU A 75 18.62 -8.90 -3.90
CA LEU A 75 19.50 -9.46 -2.87
C LEU A 75 19.53 -10.99 -2.89
N CYS A 76 18.40 -11.63 -3.21
CA CYS A 76 18.32 -13.08 -3.33
C CYS A 76 19.17 -13.59 -4.52
N LEU A 77 19.20 -12.85 -5.63
CA LEU A 77 19.97 -13.19 -6.83
C LEU A 77 21.46 -12.82 -6.70
N SER A 78 21.77 -11.64 -6.16
CA SER A 78 23.14 -11.12 -6.13
C SER A 78 23.93 -11.54 -4.89
N TYR A 79 23.28 -11.64 -3.72
CA TYR A 79 23.97 -11.83 -2.44
C TYR A 79 23.18 -12.75 -1.46
N PRO A 80 23.01 -14.04 -1.76
CA PRO A 80 22.20 -14.96 -0.96
C PRO A 80 22.73 -15.12 0.48
N SER A 81 24.05 -15.11 0.68
CA SER A 81 24.68 -15.24 2.01
C SER A 81 24.40 -14.06 2.95
N PHE A 82 24.31 -12.85 2.41
CA PHE A 82 23.93 -11.64 3.16
C PHE A 82 22.47 -11.72 3.61
N LEU A 83 21.58 -12.14 2.70
CA LEU A 83 20.15 -12.26 2.98
C LEU A 83 19.88 -13.31 4.07
N LEU A 84 20.55 -14.47 4.04
CA LEU A 84 20.41 -15.49 5.09
C LEU A 84 20.79 -14.96 6.47
N ARG A 85 21.86 -14.16 6.58
CA ARG A 85 22.36 -13.65 7.87
C ARG A 85 21.44 -12.59 8.48
N ARG A 86 20.77 -11.78 7.66
CA ARG A 86 20.00 -10.60 8.13
C ARG A 86 18.51 -10.63 7.75
N LYS A 87 18.01 -11.80 7.32
CA LYS A 87 16.63 -12.01 6.84
C LYS A 87 15.57 -11.37 7.73
N ARG A 88 15.63 -11.64 9.04
CA ARG A 88 14.60 -11.20 10.01
C ARG A 88 14.52 -9.69 10.15
N THR A 89 15.66 -9.00 10.23
CA THR A 89 15.69 -7.53 10.35
C THR A 89 15.25 -6.85 9.06
N ILE A 90 15.69 -7.37 7.92
CA ILE A 90 15.34 -6.83 6.60
C ILE A 90 13.84 -7.02 6.33
N GLU A 91 13.29 -8.21 6.61
CA GLU A 91 11.85 -8.48 6.48
C GLU A 91 11.01 -7.60 7.40
N PHE A 92 11.43 -7.40 8.65
CA PHE A 92 10.71 -6.54 9.59
C PHE A 92 10.73 -5.07 9.19
N LEU A 93 11.87 -4.55 8.73
CA LEU A 93 12.02 -3.18 8.25
C LEU A 93 11.13 -2.93 7.03
N PHE A 94 11.17 -3.82 6.04
CA PHE A 94 10.34 -3.72 4.84
C PHE A 94 8.86 -3.95 5.10
N TYR A 95 8.50 -4.64 6.18
CA TYR A 95 7.12 -4.80 6.60
C TYR A 95 6.57 -3.50 7.21
N ILE A 96 7.29 -2.88 8.15
CA ILE A 96 6.79 -1.72 8.92
C ILE A 96 6.82 -0.42 8.12
N LEU A 97 7.88 -0.21 7.34
CA LEU A 97 8.11 1.04 6.60
C LEU A 97 6.91 1.49 5.74
N PRO A 98 6.27 0.65 4.90
CA PRO A 98 5.15 1.08 4.07
C PRO A 98 3.93 1.53 4.87
N TYR A 99 3.66 0.95 6.05
CA TYR A 99 2.51 1.34 6.87
C TYR A 99 2.77 2.61 7.67
N VAL A 100 3.99 2.80 8.19
CA VAL A 100 4.36 4.03 8.90
C VAL A 100 4.30 5.22 7.94
N LEU A 101 4.84 5.06 6.73
CA LEU A 101 4.78 6.09 5.69
C LEU A 101 3.35 6.34 5.21
N PHE A 102 2.52 5.30 5.09
CA PHE A 102 1.10 5.44 4.79
C PHE A 102 0.39 6.36 5.80
N ILE A 103 0.56 6.09 7.09
CA ILE A 103 -0.07 6.87 8.17
C ILE A 103 0.46 8.31 8.16
N TRP A 104 1.79 8.47 8.02
CA TRP A 104 2.42 9.78 8.00
C TRP A 104 1.92 10.67 6.85
N PHE A 105 1.94 10.16 5.62
CA PHE A 105 1.50 10.91 4.45
C PHE A 105 -0.02 11.15 4.46
N SER A 106 -0.81 10.19 4.93
CA SER A 106 -2.26 10.40 5.06
C SER A 106 -2.58 11.46 6.12
N ALA A 107 -1.85 11.47 7.24
CA ALA A 107 -2.01 12.47 8.30
C ALA A 107 -1.56 13.87 7.86
N GLN A 108 -0.50 13.96 7.05
CA GLN A 108 -0.04 15.25 6.51
C GLN A 108 -1.11 15.91 5.63
N VAL A 109 -1.89 15.14 4.88
CA VAL A 109 -2.96 15.70 4.05
C VAL A 109 -4.17 16.12 4.89
N LEU A 110 -4.36 15.54 6.09
CA LEU A 110 -5.49 15.84 6.98
C LEU A 110 -5.24 17.04 7.92
N LEU A 111 -3.99 17.45 8.13
CA LEU A 111 -3.57 18.58 8.98
C LEU A 111 -3.42 19.86 8.16
#